data_AF-A0A225VUB9-F1
#
_entry.id   AF-A0A225VUB9-F1
#
_cell.length_a   1.000
_cell.length_b   1.000
_cell.length_c   1.000
_cell.angle_alpha   90.00
_cell.angle_beta   90.00
_cell.angle_gamma   90.00
#
_symmetry.space_group_name_H-M   'P 1'
#
loop_
_entity.id
_entity.type
_entity.pdbx_description
1 polymer ?
#
loop_
_entity_poly.entity_id
_entity_poly.type
_entity_poly.pdbx_seq_one_letter_code
_entity_poly.pdbx_strand_id
1 'polypeptide(L)'
;MKVFDEMAARCHGNPAFSLNKTGPSLRIRFMNLTAQFEEGRCKSMRKSGTAEEYKKREVLLQDIMTQMADNKECLKPNSRKTAKSKGIDSSGVLLRRLAMEKFDEEDDKLDDIIDTSVSTLTQDDESNDTTPTKKHGATLGKRGGITSTDADEKGKYEYKMKRLQFENAQTDRQRQYDEEQSDKHRDHEAAMEERRLKADEDRDRRMYDFILNLMKHR
;
A
#
# COMPACT_ATOMS: atom_id res chain seq x y z
N MET A 1 -7.17 -24.38 11.67
CA MET A 1 -8.22 -25.19 11.03
C MET A 1 -9.49 -25.20 11.89
N LYS A 2 -9.49 -25.84 13.07
CA LYS A 2 -10.65 -26.07 13.96
C LYS A 2 -11.71 -24.95 14.05
N VAL A 3 -11.32 -23.68 14.07
CA VAL A 3 -12.23 -22.51 14.15
C VAL A 3 -13.41 -22.59 13.17
N PHE A 4 -13.19 -23.01 11.92
CA PHE A 4 -14.31 -23.13 10.96
C PHE A 4 -15.22 -24.33 11.22
N ASP A 5 -14.70 -25.39 11.84
CA ASP A 5 -15.47 -26.57 12.25
C ASP A 5 -16.29 -26.25 13.52
N GLU A 6 -15.74 -25.44 14.43
CA GLU A 6 -16.46 -24.86 15.57
C GLU A 6 -17.58 -23.90 15.11
N MET A 7 -17.33 -23.08 14.08
CA MET A 7 -18.37 -22.25 13.45
C MET A 7 -19.45 -23.10 12.79
N ALA A 8 -19.09 -24.22 12.13
CA ALA A 8 -20.06 -25.15 11.57
C ALA A 8 -20.98 -25.74 12.65
N ALA A 9 -20.42 -26.21 13.77
CA ALA A 9 -21.20 -26.71 14.89
C ALA A 9 -22.14 -25.64 15.48
N ARG A 10 -21.70 -24.38 15.60
CA ARG A 10 -22.54 -23.26 16.04
C ARG A 10 -23.67 -22.93 15.06
N CYS A 11 -23.44 -23.06 13.76
CA CYS A 11 -24.49 -22.92 12.75
C CYS A 11 -25.51 -24.07 12.83
N HIS A 12 -25.07 -25.33 12.95
CA HIS A 12 -25.98 -26.48 13.06
C HIS A 12 -26.84 -26.41 14.32
N GLY A 13 -26.28 -25.90 15.43
CA GLY A 13 -27.00 -25.70 16.70
C GLY A 13 -27.95 -24.50 16.75
N ASN A 14 -28.09 -23.71 15.68
CA ASN A 14 -28.97 -22.53 15.65
C ASN A 14 -30.21 -22.77 14.77
N PRO A 15 -31.42 -22.90 15.34
CA PRO A 15 -32.65 -23.15 14.57
C PRO A 15 -32.98 -22.08 13.53
N ALA A 16 -32.60 -20.82 13.76
CA ALA A 16 -32.81 -19.72 12.82
C ALA A 16 -31.77 -19.69 11.69
N PHE A 17 -30.74 -20.54 11.75
CA PHE A 17 -29.61 -20.56 10.82
C PHE A 17 -29.33 -21.98 10.34
N SER A 18 -30.38 -22.64 9.80
CA SER A 18 -30.50 -24.06 9.41
C SER A 18 -29.54 -24.54 8.30
N LEU A 19 -28.24 -24.35 8.54
CA LEU A 19 -27.21 -24.28 7.51
C LEU A 19 -26.23 -25.44 7.65
N ASN A 20 -26.67 -26.62 7.21
CA ASN A 20 -25.92 -27.87 7.26
C ASN A 20 -24.71 -27.85 6.30
N LYS A 21 -23.62 -27.22 6.74
CA LYS A 21 -22.33 -27.09 6.01
C LYS A 21 -21.15 -27.45 6.91
N THR A 22 -20.11 -28.03 6.34
CA THR A 22 -18.85 -28.36 7.04
C THR A 22 -17.94 -27.14 7.16
N GLY A 23 -16.99 -27.14 8.09
CA GLY A 23 -16.02 -26.05 8.26
C GLY A 23 -15.26 -25.67 6.99
N PRO A 24 -14.72 -26.63 6.20
CA PRO A 24 -14.14 -26.33 4.89
C PRO A 24 -15.11 -25.64 3.92
N SER A 25 -16.39 -26.04 3.91
CA SER A 25 -17.43 -25.39 3.09
C SER A 25 -17.67 -23.94 3.51
N LEU A 26 -17.71 -23.68 4.82
CA LEU A 26 -17.85 -22.32 5.36
C LEU A 26 -16.62 -21.47 5.06
N ARG A 27 -15.41 -22.01 5.19
CA ARG A 27 -14.16 -21.31 4.83
C ARG A 27 -14.14 -20.90 3.37
N ILE A 28 -14.46 -21.81 2.45
CA ILE A 28 -14.53 -21.50 1.01
C ILE A 28 -15.58 -20.42 0.75
N ARG A 29 -16.77 -20.52 1.38
CA ARG A 29 -17.81 -19.51 1.24
C ARG A 29 -17.40 -18.14 1.78
N PHE A 30 -16.68 -18.09 2.91
CA PHE A 30 -16.16 -16.86 3.49
C PHE A 30 -15.11 -16.20 2.58
N MET A 31 -14.15 -16.97 2.08
CA MET A 31 -13.11 -16.46 1.17
C MET A 31 -13.72 -15.89 -0.11
N ASN A 32 -14.69 -16.60 -0.71
CA ASN A 32 -15.40 -16.15 -1.89
C ASN A 32 -16.26 -14.89 -1.63
N LEU A 33 -16.83 -14.73 -0.43
CA LEU A 33 -17.58 -13.53 -0.04
C LEU A 33 -16.65 -12.31 0.14
N THR A 34 -15.46 -12.52 0.73
CA THR A 34 -14.46 -11.46 0.91
C THR A 34 -13.95 -10.98 -0.44
N ALA A 35 -13.52 -11.90 -1.31
CA ALA A 35 -13.05 -11.56 -2.66
C ALA A 35 -14.15 -10.85 -3.49
N GLN A 36 -15.41 -11.30 -3.42
CA GLN A 36 -16.53 -10.63 -4.09
C GLN A 36 -16.88 -9.25 -3.52
N PHE A 37 -16.43 -8.90 -2.31
CA PHE A 37 -16.52 -7.55 -1.77
C PHE A 37 -15.33 -6.69 -2.23
N GLU A 38 -14.10 -7.23 -2.17
CA GLU A 38 -12.89 -6.59 -2.70
C GLU A 38 -13.03 -6.25 -4.20
N GLU A 39 -13.70 -7.09 -4.98
CA GLU A 39 -14.02 -6.87 -6.40
C GLU A 39 -15.25 -5.96 -6.64
N GLY A 40 -15.92 -5.45 -5.60
CA GLY A 40 -17.17 -4.67 -5.72
C GLY A 40 -18.40 -5.45 -6.19
N ARG A 41 -18.28 -6.78 -6.38
CA ARG A 41 -19.30 -7.67 -6.97
C ARG A 41 -20.45 -8.05 -6.04
N CYS A 42 -20.51 -7.55 -4.80
CA CYS A 42 -21.56 -7.90 -3.83
C CYS A 42 -23.00 -7.67 -4.32
N LYS A 43 -23.22 -6.71 -5.25
CA LYS A 43 -24.53 -6.51 -5.90
C LYS A 43 -25.06 -7.77 -6.62
N SER A 44 -24.18 -8.69 -7.05
CA SER A 44 -24.53 -9.94 -7.75
C SER A 44 -25.32 -10.94 -6.88
N MET A 45 -25.24 -10.84 -5.55
CA MET A 45 -25.90 -11.77 -4.63
C MET A 45 -27.37 -11.44 -4.28
N ARG A 46 -27.97 -10.43 -4.92
CA ARG A 46 -29.35 -9.95 -4.67
C ARG A 46 -30.43 -10.93 -5.18
N LYS A 47 -30.61 -12.09 -4.52
CA LYS A 47 -31.72 -13.03 -4.79
C LYS A 47 -32.91 -12.92 -3.83
N SER A 48 -32.71 -12.39 -2.62
CA SER A 48 -33.75 -12.14 -1.61
C SER A 48 -33.23 -11.21 -0.52
N GLY A 49 -34.12 -10.37 0.03
CA GLY A 49 -33.82 -9.37 1.06
C GLY A 49 -34.30 -7.96 0.70
N THR A 50 -34.53 -7.15 1.73
CA THR A 50 -34.87 -5.72 1.66
C THR A 50 -33.64 -4.84 1.45
N ALA A 51 -33.85 -3.59 1.02
CA ALA A 51 -32.77 -2.61 0.84
C ALA A 51 -31.94 -2.39 2.14
N GLU A 52 -32.61 -2.39 3.30
CA GLU A 52 -31.95 -2.26 4.60
C GLU A 52 -31.08 -3.47 4.93
N GLU A 53 -31.55 -4.70 4.69
CA GLU A 53 -30.79 -5.92 4.97
C GLU A 53 -29.52 -6.00 4.12
N TYR A 54 -29.59 -5.57 2.84
CA TYR A 54 -28.39 -5.45 2.01
C TYR A 54 -27.41 -4.41 2.59
N LYS A 55 -27.88 -3.22 2.98
CA LYS A 55 -27.02 -2.17 3.58
C LYS A 55 -26.40 -2.62 4.90
N LYS A 56 -27.18 -3.29 5.77
CA LYS A 56 -26.70 -3.87 7.04
C LYS A 56 -25.62 -4.94 6.79
N ARG A 57 -25.81 -5.79 5.77
CA ARG A 57 -24.84 -6.81 5.36
C ARG A 57 -23.56 -6.22 4.74
N GLU A 58 -23.68 -5.15 3.97
CA GLU A 58 -22.56 -4.47 3.31
C GLU A 58 -21.66 -3.79 4.34
N VAL A 59 -22.24 -3.05 5.29
CA VAL A 59 -21.53 -2.48 6.45
C VAL A 59 -20.85 -3.56 7.30
N LEU A 60 -21.54 -4.68 7.57
CA LEU A 60 -20.96 -5.79 8.34
C LEU A 60 -19.75 -6.44 7.63
N LEU A 61 -19.80 -6.59 6.29
CA LEU A 61 -18.70 -7.18 5.54
C LEU A 61 -17.51 -6.21 5.43
N GLN A 62 -17.77 -4.90 5.38
CA GLN A 62 -16.75 -3.86 5.48
C GLN A 62 -16.05 -3.88 6.85
N ASP A 63 -16.80 -3.93 7.95
CA ASP A 63 -16.27 -4.03 9.32
C ASP A 63 -15.37 -5.26 9.51
N ILE A 64 -15.85 -6.44 9.09
CA ILE A 64 -15.07 -7.69 9.12
C ILE A 64 -13.76 -7.55 8.32
N MET A 65 -13.76 -6.86 7.18
CA MET A 65 -12.55 -6.64 6.38
C MET A 65 -11.59 -5.63 7.02
N THR A 66 -12.08 -4.55 7.61
CA THR A 66 -11.25 -3.62 8.41
C THR A 66 -10.57 -4.37 9.56
N GLN A 67 -11.34 -5.15 10.33
CA GLN A 67 -10.78 -5.97 11.42
C GLN A 67 -9.74 -6.99 10.91
N MET A 68 -9.93 -7.59 9.74
CA MET A 68 -8.91 -8.47 9.13
C MET A 68 -7.65 -7.70 8.70
N ALA A 69 -7.79 -6.48 8.19
CA ALA A 69 -6.67 -5.61 7.83
C ALA A 69 -5.88 -5.16 9.07
N ASP A 70 -6.56 -4.71 10.12
CA ASP A 70 -5.96 -4.29 11.40
C ASP A 70 -5.21 -5.44 12.08
N ASN A 71 -5.80 -6.64 12.15
CA ASN A 71 -5.11 -7.82 12.67
C ASN A 71 -3.87 -8.18 11.82
N LYS A 72 -3.96 -8.04 10.49
CA LYS A 72 -2.83 -8.26 9.57
C LYS A 72 -1.74 -7.18 9.69
N GLU A 73 -2.08 -5.96 10.09
CA GLU A 73 -1.15 -4.87 10.46
C GLU A 73 -0.46 -5.18 11.79
N CYS A 74 -1.21 -5.53 12.84
CA CYS A 74 -0.68 -5.87 14.16
C CYS A 74 0.24 -7.12 14.15
N LEU A 75 0.01 -8.05 13.21
CA LEU A 75 0.87 -9.22 13.00
C LEU A 75 2.16 -8.91 12.21
N LYS A 76 2.32 -7.72 11.60
CA LYS A 76 3.62 -7.29 11.07
C LYS A 76 4.56 -7.03 12.26
N PRO A 77 5.74 -7.67 12.35
CA PRO A 77 6.66 -7.43 13.46
C PRO A 77 7.12 -5.97 13.44
N ASN A 78 6.75 -5.23 14.49
CA ASN A 78 7.00 -3.79 14.65
C ASN A 78 8.41 -3.38 14.19
N SER A 79 8.51 -2.63 13.07
CA SER A 79 9.75 -2.09 12.50
C SER A 79 10.53 -1.21 13.49
N ARG A 80 9.87 -0.73 14.55
CA ARG A 80 10.48 -0.08 15.72
C ARG A 80 11.59 -0.92 16.37
N LYS A 81 11.57 -2.25 16.26
CA LYS A 81 12.67 -3.12 16.72
C LYS A 81 13.89 -3.10 15.77
N THR A 82 13.68 -3.02 14.46
CA THR A 82 14.78 -3.09 13.48
C THR A 82 15.52 -1.77 13.29
N ALA A 83 14.88 -0.63 13.60
CA ALA A 83 15.57 0.66 13.62
C ALA A 83 16.70 0.71 14.68
N LYS A 84 16.45 0.19 15.89
CA LYS A 84 17.46 0.14 16.95
C LYS A 84 18.58 -0.87 16.64
N SER A 85 18.25 -2.06 16.13
CA SER A 85 19.29 -3.04 15.77
C SER A 85 20.20 -2.48 14.66
N LYS A 86 19.63 -1.97 13.55
CA LYS A 86 20.41 -1.40 12.44
C LYS A 86 21.30 -0.23 12.86
N GLY A 87 20.89 0.58 13.84
CA GLY A 87 21.72 1.64 14.41
C GLY A 87 22.88 1.11 15.26
N ILE A 88 22.67 0.02 16.02
CA ILE A 88 23.74 -0.68 16.72
C ILE A 88 24.71 -1.32 15.71
N ASP A 89 24.20 -1.99 14.67
CA ASP A 89 25.01 -2.62 13.63
C ASP A 89 25.88 -1.60 12.89
N SER A 90 25.31 -0.47 12.44
CA SER A 90 26.07 0.56 11.72
C SER A 90 27.07 1.31 12.60
N SER A 91 26.71 1.61 13.86
CA SER A 91 27.63 2.23 14.82
C SER A 91 28.77 1.28 15.20
N GLY A 92 28.50 -0.03 15.35
CA GLY A 92 29.53 -1.05 15.62
C GLY A 92 30.50 -1.28 14.46
N VAL A 93 30.03 -1.16 13.20
CA VAL A 93 30.91 -1.15 12.02
C VAL A 93 31.76 0.12 11.97
N LEU A 94 31.18 1.29 12.23
CA LEU A 94 31.93 2.55 12.28
C LEU A 94 32.98 2.54 13.40
N LEU A 95 32.64 2.07 14.60
CA LEU A 95 33.57 1.95 15.73
C LEU A 95 34.74 1.01 15.39
N ARG A 96 34.49 -0.06 14.63
CA ARG A 96 35.53 -1.00 14.20
C ARG A 96 36.45 -0.39 13.15
N ARG A 97 35.93 0.40 12.20
CA ARG A 97 36.76 1.18 11.27
C ARG A 97 37.65 2.16 12.04
N LEU A 98 37.06 3.01 12.88
CA LEU A 98 37.78 4.00 13.70
C LEU A 98 38.81 3.39 14.67
N ALA A 99 38.63 2.12 15.04
CA ALA A 99 39.59 1.37 15.87
C ALA A 99 40.75 0.79 15.05
N MET A 100 40.57 0.49 13.76
CA MET A 100 41.64 0.03 12.86
C MET A 100 42.44 1.21 12.30
N GLU A 101 41.74 2.26 11.88
CA GLU A 101 42.27 3.56 11.39
C GLU A 101 43.21 4.27 12.37
N LYS A 102 43.29 3.80 13.62
CA LYS A 102 44.21 4.29 14.67
C LYS A 102 45.52 3.50 14.82
N PHE A 103 45.75 2.47 14.00
CA PHE A 103 47.01 1.73 13.94
C PHE A 103 47.84 2.01 12.67
N ASP A 104 47.27 2.72 11.69
CA ASP A 104 47.92 3.00 10.40
C ASP A 104 48.78 4.29 10.40
N GLU A 105 48.86 5.03 11.53
CA GLU A 105 49.61 6.31 11.64
C GLU A 105 50.86 6.28 12.55
N GLU A 106 51.14 5.18 13.27
CA GLU A 106 52.30 5.06 14.18
C GLU A 106 53.00 3.68 14.11
N ASP A 107 53.58 3.31 12.96
CA ASP A 107 54.61 2.24 12.92
C ASP A 107 55.58 2.43 11.73
N ASP A 108 56.66 3.17 11.96
CA ASP A 108 57.64 3.56 10.92
C ASP A 108 59.08 3.31 11.40
N LYS A 109 59.45 2.04 11.68
CA LYS A 109 60.85 1.53 11.67
C LYS A 109 61.09 0.03 11.95
N LEU A 110 62.01 -0.57 11.18
CA LEU A 110 62.66 -1.91 11.31
C LEU A 110 61.70 -3.12 11.17
N ASP A 111 62.09 -4.35 10.77
CA ASP A 111 63.26 -4.92 10.02
C ASP A 111 62.87 -6.39 9.66
N ASP A 112 63.36 -7.09 8.62
CA ASP A 112 63.93 -6.74 7.31
C ASP A 112 64.00 -8.04 6.44
N ILE A 113 64.15 -7.92 5.10
CA ILE A 113 64.50 -8.97 4.10
C ILE A 113 63.60 -10.22 3.99
N ILE A 114 62.96 -10.41 2.81
CA ILE A 114 63.17 -11.56 1.87
C ILE A 114 62.39 -11.29 0.56
N ASP A 115 63.06 -11.51 -0.59
CA ASP A 115 62.51 -11.47 -1.95
C ASP A 115 62.03 -12.86 -2.40
N THR A 116 60.98 -12.97 -3.24
CA THR A 116 60.84 -13.93 -4.36
C THR A 116 59.57 -13.64 -5.20
N SER A 117 59.75 -12.86 -6.28
CA SER A 117 59.13 -13.01 -7.63
C SER A 117 57.60 -13.06 -7.89
N VAL A 118 57.15 -12.18 -8.82
CA VAL A 118 56.34 -12.50 -10.05
C VAL A 118 54.92 -13.09 -9.85
N SER A 119 53.79 -12.51 -10.28
CA SER A 119 53.47 -11.46 -11.29
C SER A 119 52.02 -10.92 -11.03
N THR A 120 51.25 -10.14 -11.85
CA THR A 120 51.24 -9.78 -13.29
C THR A 120 50.68 -8.37 -13.58
N LEU A 121 51.23 -7.71 -14.61
CA LEU A 121 50.56 -6.93 -15.69
C LEU A 121 49.54 -5.79 -15.39
N THR A 122 49.94 -4.57 -15.80
CA THR A 122 49.20 -3.55 -16.62
C THR A 122 47.90 -2.89 -16.09
N GLN A 123 47.62 -1.60 -16.31
CA GLN A 123 48.40 -0.48 -16.91
C GLN A 123 47.79 0.88 -16.49
N ASP A 124 48.63 1.92 -16.49
CA ASP A 124 48.44 3.36 -16.83
C ASP A 124 47.05 4.02 -16.67
N ASP A 125 46.96 5.13 -15.92
CA ASP A 125 47.05 6.50 -16.49
C ASP A 125 47.24 7.61 -15.42
N GLU A 126 47.54 8.85 -15.83
CA GLU A 126 47.95 9.97 -14.95
C GLU A 126 46.79 10.78 -14.30
N SER A 127 47.01 11.36 -13.11
CA SER A 127 47.19 12.83 -12.95
C SER A 127 47.18 13.36 -11.48
N ASN A 128 48.32 13.94 -11.08
CA ASN A 128 48.54 15.00 -10.07
C ASN A 128 47.51 15.22 -8.94
N ASP A 129 47.81 14.72 -7.75
CA ASP A 129 47.46 15.42 -6.49
C ASP A 129 48.37 16.64 -6.29
N THR A 130 47.85 17.73 -5.73
CA THR A 130 48.63 18.85 -5.19
C THR A 130 47.78 19.72 -4.25
N THR A 131 47.92 19.60 -2.92
CA THR A 131 47.86 20.75 -1.99
C THR A 131 48.52 20.41 -0.63
N PRO A 132 49.02 21.42 0.14
CA PRO A 132 50.12 21.18 1.07
C PRO A 132 49.74 21.04 2.56
N THR A 133 50.77 20.68 3.33
CA THR A 133 50.80 20.59 4.79
C THR A 133 50.72 21.95 5.52
N LYS A 134 50.44 21.86 6.83
CA LYS A 134 50.86 22.74 7.95
C LYS A 134 50.11 24.07 8.23
N LYS A 135 49.37 23.98 9.36
CA LYS A 135 49.59 24.73 10.63
C LYS A 135 49.16 26.20 10.80
N HIS A 136 48.46 26.39 11.93
CA HIS A 136 48.47 27.54 12.87
C HIS A 136 48.23 28.97 12.35
N GLY A 137 47.31 29.68 13.00
CA GLY A 137 47.19 31.14 12.90
C GLY A 137 45.88 31.63 13.51
N ALA A 138 45.94 32.66 14.35
CA ALA A 138 44.76 33.26 14.97
C ALA A 138 44.37 34.59 14.28
N THR A 139 43.33 35.23 14.84
CA THR A 139 43.00 36.67 14.71
C THR A 139 42.44 37.23 13.38
N LEU A 140 41.16 37.61 13.47
CA LEU A 140 40.69 38.99 13.26
C LEU A 140 40.59 39.58 11.83
N GLY A 141 39.74 38.95 11.00
CA GLY A 141 38.58 39.60 10.36
C GLY A 141 38.72 40.81 9.42
N LYS A 142 38.16 40.67 8.20
CA LYS A 142 37.42 41.75 7.51
C LYS A 142 36.42 41.19 6.48
N ARG A 143 35.55 42.07 5.96
CA ARG A 143 34.40 41.77 5.08
C ARG A 143 34.83 41.25 3.70
N GLY A 144 34.06 40.32 3.11
CA GLY A 144 34.14 39.99 1.69
C GLY A 144 33.09 38.96 1.23
N GLY A 145 32.51 39.17 0.05
CA GLY A 145 31.87 38.13 -0.78
C GLY A 145 30.58 37.46 -0.28
N ILE A 146 29.41 38.09 -0.48
CA ILE A 146 28.15 37.34 -0.64
C ILE A 146 27.91 37.17 -2.15
N THR A 147 28.38 36.07 -2.73
CA THR A 147 28.20 35.75 -4.16
C THR A 147 28.25 34.23 -4.39
N SER A 148 27.36 33.72 -5.26
CA SER A 148 27.32 32.33 -5.76
C SER A 148 26.68 31.27 -4.85
N THR A 149 25.37 31.39 -4.59
CA THR A 149 24.50 30.26 -4.17
C THR A 149 23.31 30.01 -5.13
N ASP A 150 23.13 30.88 -6.13
CA ASP A 150 21.91 31.00 -6.95
C ASP A 150 21.66 29.78 -7.86
N ALA A 151 22.73 29.13 -8.34
CA ALA A 151 22.63 27.94 -9.19
C ALA A 151 22.05 26.73 -8.44
N ASP A 152 22.53 26.50 -7.21
CA ASP A 152 22.07 25.40 -6.35
C ASP A 152 20.63 25.59 -5.89
N GLU A 153 20.21 26.82 -5.59
CA GLU A 153 18.83 27.11 -5.22
C GLU A 153 17.88 26.94 -6.40
N LYS A 154 18.28 27.37 -7.60
CA LYS A 154 17.51 27.10 -8.83
C LYS A 154 17.32 25.60 -9.08
N GLY A 155 18.38 24.79 -8.95
CA GLY A 155 18.30 23.33 -9.08
C GLY A 155 17.35 22.68 -8.06
N LYS A 156 17.42 23.12 -6.79
CA LYS A 156 16.51 22.68 -5.73
C LYS A 156 15.05 23.06 -6.02
N TYR A 157 14.81 24.26 -6.55
CA TYR A 157 13.47 24.73 -6.93
C TYR A 157 12.90 23.94 -8.11
N GLU A 158 13.68 23.70 -9.16
CA GLU A 158 13.26 22.88 -10.31
C GLU A 158 12.93 21.43 -9.91
N TYR A 159 13.75 20.81 -9.05
CA TYR A 159 13.47 19.47 -8.53
C TYR A 159 12.16 19.44 -7.71
N LYS A 160 11.97 20.42 -6.82
CA LYS A 160 10.73 20.55 -6.03
C LYS A 160 9.49 20.72 -6.93
N MET A 161 9.61 21.50 -8.00
CA MET A 161 8.53 21.70 -8.97
C MET A 161 8.19 20.42 -9.75
N LYS A 162 9.22 19.73 -10.28
CA LYS A 162 9.06 18.44 -10.99
C LYS A 162 8.43 17.36 -10.09
N ARG A 163 8.83 17.31 -8.81
CA ARG A 163 8.22 16.42 -7.82
C ARG A 163 6.74 16.75 -7.56
N LEU A 164 6.41 18.03 -7.35
CA LEU A 164 5.02 18.46 -7.12
C LEU A 164 4.13 18.16 -8.32
N GLN A 165 4.62 18.36 -9.55
CA GLN A 165 3.92 17.97 -10.77
C GLN A 165 3.66 16.46 -10.86
N PHE A 166 4.64 15.63 -10.48
CA PHE A 166 4.46 14.17 -10.43
C PHE A 166 3.42 13.74 -9.38
N GLU A 167 3.45 14.36 -8.20
CA GLU A 167 2.54 14.10 -7.08
C GLU A 167 1.09 14.47 -7.48
N ASN A 168 0.87 15.67 -8.02
CA ASN A 168 -0.42 16.11 -8.56
C ASN A 168 -0.92 15.18 -9.68
N ALA A 169 -0.06 14.84 -10.64
CA ALA A 169 -0.40 13.92 -11.73
C ALA A 169 -0.65 12.48 -11.26
N GLN A 170 -0.26 12.11 -10.03
CA GLN A 170 -0.65 10.84 -9.41
C GLN A 170 -2.00 10.96 -8.72
N THR A 171 -2.29 12.04 -8.00
CA THR A 171 -3.62 12.28 -7.42
C THR A 171 -4.71 12.46 -8.47
N ASP A 172 -4.41 13.11 -9.60
CA ASP A 172 -5.37 13.30 -10.70
C ASP A 172 -5.72 11.96 -11.37
N ARG A 173 -4.74 11.07 -11.57
CA ARG A 173 -4.99 9.70 -12.09
C ARG A 173 -5.81 8.85 -11.11
N GLN A 174 -5.56 8.96 -9.81
CA GLN A 174 -6.39 8.29 -8.80
C GLN A 174 -7.82 8.82 -8.84
N ARG A 175 -7.99 10.15 -8.87
CA ARG A 175 -9.30 10.81 -8.96
C ARG A 175 -10.08 10.40 -10.21
N GLN A 176 -9.43 10.36 -11.38
CA GLN A 176 -10.03 9.90 -12.62
C GLN A 176 -10.47 8.43 -12.54
N TYR A 177 -9.68 7.56 -11.92
CA TYR A 177 -10.08 6.16 -11.70
C TYR A 177 -11.31 6.07 -10.78
N ASP A 178 -11.29 6.77 -9.64
CA ASP A 178 -12.39 6.75 -8.66
C ASP A 178 -13.69 7.35 -9.24
N GLU A 179 -13.57 8.39 -10.07
CA GLU A 179 -14.66 9.02 -10.82
C GLU A 179 -15.23 8.06 -11.89
N GLU A 180 -14.38 7.39 -12.67
CA GLU A 180 -14.80 6.41 -13.67
C GLU A 180 -15.48 5.17 -13.05
N GLN A 181 -15.03 4.71 -11.86
CA GLN A 181 -15.73 3.67 -11.11
C GLN A 181 -17.07 4.18 -10.51
N SER A 182 -17.15 5.44 -10.10
CA SER A 182 -18.38 6.10 -9.64
C SER A 182 -19.42 6.24 -10.77
N ASP A 183 -18.99 6.60 -11.98
CA ASP A 183 -19.84 6.64 -13.18
C ASP A 183 -20.37 5.24 -13.50
N LYS A 184 -19.48 4.24 -13.60
CA LYS A 184 -19.86 2.82 -13.83
C LYS A 184 -20.83 2.29 -12.77
N HIS A 185 -20.68 2.71 -11.51
CA HIS A 185 -21.61 2.37 -10.44
C HIS A 185 -22.98 3.02 -10.63
N ARG A 186 -23.03 4.30 -11.01
CA ARG A 186 -24.27 5.05 -11.29
C ARG A 186 -25.01 4.53 -12.51
N ASP A 187 -24.32 4.24 -13.61
CA ASP A 187 -24.91 3.67 -14.83
C ASP A 187 -25.52 2.28 -14.56
N HIS A 188 -24.81 1.43 -13.80
CA HIS A 188 -25.34 0.14 -13.37
C HIS A 188 -26.55 0.31 -12.41
N GLU A 189 -26.57 1.34 -11.56
CA GLU A 189 -27.72 1.62 -10.69
C GLU A 189 -28.95 1.99 -11.53
N ALA A 190 -28.81 2.98 -12.43
CA ALA A 190 -29.88 3.46 -13.31
C ALA A 190 -30.43 2.34 -14.21
N ALA A 191 -29.55 1.53 -14.83
CA ALA A 191 -29.95 0.40 -15.66
C ALA A 191 -30.62 -0.75 -14.88
N MET A 192 -30.50 -0.77 -13.54
CA MET A 192 -31.24 -1.68 -12.67
C MET A 192 -32.58 -1.08 -12.20
N GLU A 193 -32.67 0.25 -12.05
CA GLU A 193 -33.92 0.94 -11.72
C GLU A 193 -34.88 0.99 -12.92
N GLU A 194 -34.39 1.27 -14.13
CA GLU A 194 -35.16 1.21 -15.38
C GLU A 194 -35.87 -0.15 -15.53
N ARG A 195 -35.15 -1.24 -15.28
CA ARG A 195 -35.69 -2.62 -15.34
C ARG A 195 -36.76 -2.90 -14.30
N ARG A 196 -36.71 -2.23 -13.14
CA ARG A 196 -37.73 -2.34 -12.09
C ARG A 196 -38.97 -1.54 -12.45
N LEU A 197 -38.80 -0.27 -12.84
CA LEU A 197 -39.88 0.59 -13.29
C LEU A 197 -40.67 -0.07 -14.42
N LYS A 198 -39.98 -0.59 -15.44
CA LYS A 198 -40.60 -1.32 -16.56
C LYS A 198 -41.35 -2.59 -16.13
N ALA A 199 -40.83 -3.35 -15.16
CA ALA A 199 -41.49 -4.55 -14.65
C ALA A 199 -42.73 -4.25 -13.80
N ASP A 200 -42.77 -3.08 -13.15
CA ASP A 200 -43.92 -2.56 -12.44
C ASP A 200 -44.95 -1.93 -13.41
N GLU A 201 -44.53 -1.15 -14.41
CA GLU A 201 -45.38 -0.68 -15.53
C GLU A 201 -46.08 -1.83 -16.27
N ASP A 202 -45.35 -2.91 -16.57
CA ASP A 202 -45.91 -4.12 -17.19
C ASP A 202 -46.89 -4.84 -16.25
N ARG A 203 -46.74 -4.73 -14.92
CA ARG A 203 -47.71 -5.26 -13.94
C ARG A 203 -48.98 -4.42 -13.94
N ASP A 204 -48.84 -3.11 -13.88
CA ASP A 204 -49.98 -2.19 -13.85
C ASP A 204 -50.76 -2.23 -15.16
N ARG A 205 -50.08 -2.35 -16.31
CA ARG A 205 -50.74 -2.59 -17.60
C ARG A 205 -51.62 -3.84 -17.60
N ARG A 206 -51.08 -4.98 -17.12
CA ARG A 206 -51.87 -6.23 -16.98
C ARG A 206 -53.04 -6.08 -16.00
N MET A 207 -52.88 -5.28 -14.94
CA MET A 207 -53.95 -4.99 -13.99
C MET A 207 -55.05 -4.12 -14.63
N TYR A 208 -54.68 -3.07 -15.37
CA TYR A 208 -55.63 -2.24 -16.12
C TYR A 208 -56.37 -3.05 -17.18
N ASP A 209 -55.67 -3.86 -17.99
CA ASP A 209 -56.30 -4.73 -19.00
C ASP A 209 -57.28 -5.74 -18.37
N PHE A 210 -56.93 -6.32 -17.22
CA PHE A 210 -57.81 -7.21 -16.47
C PHE A 210 -59.07 -6.50 -15.98
N ILE A 211 -58.94 -5.32 -15.35
CA ILE A 211 -60.08 -4.51 -14.88
C ILE A 211 -60.96 -4.08 -16.07
N LEU A 212 -60.34 -3.65 -17.17
CA LEU A 212 -61.06 -3.21 -18.37
C LEU A 212 -61.86 -4.34 -19.01
N ASN A 213 -61.34 -5.57 -19.01
CA ASN A 213 -62.08 -6.74 -19.49
C ASN A 213 -63.16 -7.20 -18.49
N LEU A 214 -62.92 -7.09 -17.18
CA LEU A 214 -63.94 -7.36 -16.16
C LEU A 214 -65.17 -6.43 -16.31
N MET A 215 -64.96 -5.17 -16.70
CA MET A 215 -66.03 -4.21 -16.97
C MET A 215 -66.76 -4.43 -18.31
N LYS A 216 -66.14 -5.10 -19.30
CA LYS A 216 -66.78 -5.45 -20.59
C LYS A 216 -67.66 -6.70 -20.52
N HIS A 217 -67.63 -7.44 -19.41
CA HIS A 217 -68.41 -8.65 -19.17
C HIS A 217 -69.50 -8.45 -18.10
N ARG A 218 -69.99 -7.21 -17.97
CA ARG A 218 -71.16 -6.79 -17.21
C ARG A 218 -72.14 -6.06 -18.10
#